data_AF-A0A927RB22-F1
#
_entry.id   AF-A0A927RB22-F1
#
_cell.length_a   1.000
_cell.length_b   1.000
_cell.length_c   1.000
_cell.angle_alpha   90.00
_cell.angle_beta   90.00
_cell.angle_gamma   90.00
#
_symmetry.space_group_name_H-M   'P 1'
#
loop_
_entity.id
_entity.type
_entity.pdbx_description
1 polymer ?
#
loop_
_entity_poly.entity_id
_entity_poly.type
_entity_poly.pdbx_seq_one_letter_code
_entity_poly.pdbx_strand_id
1 'polypeptide(L)'
;METDAHPDSPSPRPTPEEARVALRAAEQARSSIETIPVPGWYFPALALLVAVLALGQLLPGPATVVVTLVALAGVGGLVRVYVNKVGVRAQLGRADARLVWPPTIGIFLTFAAAAVLDVAYGQTYWWVAAAAIGALIIAASGALFRRRARRSA
;
A
#
# COMPACT_ATOMS: atom_id res chain seq x y z
N MET A 1 9.82 6.72 50.75
CA MET A 1 9.87 6.19 49.37
C MET A 1 10.58 7.26 48.55
N GLU A 2 11.91 7.25 48.61
CA GLU A 2 12.76 8.16 47.85
C GLU A 2 12.99 7.58 46.46
N THR A 3 12.67 8.37 45.45
CA THR A 3 12.93 8.07 44.05
C THR A 3 14.37 8.50 43.78
N ASP A 4 15.30 7.55 43.75
CA ASP A 4 16.69 7.82 43.34
C ASP A 4 16.71 8.27 41.88
N ALA A 5 16.82 9.57 41.67
CA ALA A 5 17.09 10.18 40.38
C ALA A 5 18.54 9.83 39.98
N HIS A 6 18.70 8.81 39.15
CA HIS A 6 19.99 8.51 38.54
C HIS A 6 20.39 9.70 37.64
N PRO A 7 21.55 10.34 37.88
CA PRO A 7 22.00 11.43 37.02
C PRO A 7 22.28 10.87 35.63
N ASP A 8 21.56 11.36 34.62
CA ASP A 8 21.77 11.10 33.20
C ASP A 8 23.18 11.53 32.81
N SER A 9 24.14 10.64 33.03
CA SER A 9 25.51 10.83 32.58
C SER A 9 25.46 10.83 31.05
N PRO A 10 25.98 11.87 30.37
CA PRO A 10 25.89 11.96 28.92
C PRO A 10 26.58 10.73 28.32
N SER A 11 25.80 9.89 27.64
CA SER A 11 26.33 8.70 26.98
C SER A 11 27.47 9.13 26.05
N PRO A 12 28.67 8.52 26.16
CA PRO A 12 29.81 8.85 25.31
C PRO A 12 29.39 8.82 23.84
N ARG A 13 29.77 9.84 23.06
CA ARG A 13 29.48 9.85 21.62
C ARG A 13 30.14 8.62 20.98
N PRO A 14 29.41 7.87 20.12
CA PRO A 14 29.96 6.71 19.44
C PRO A 14 31.19 7.10 18.62
N THR A 15 32.18 6.24 18.60
CA THR A 15 33.32 6.42 17.70
C THR A 15 32.88 6.25 16.24
N PRO A 16 33.61 6.82 15.26
CA PRO A 16 33.30 6.63 13.85
C PRO A 16 33.25 5.16 13.41
N GLU A 17 34.04 4.29 14.05
CA GLU A 17 34.05 2.86 13.80
C GLU A 17 32.77 2.19 14.32
N GLU A 18 32.38 2.47 15.57
CA GLU A 18 31.12 2.00 16.17
C GLU A 18 29.91 2.45 15.34
N ALA A 19 29.90 3.70 14.86
CA ALA A 19 28.83 4.22 14.00
C ALA A 19 28.73 3.44 12.67
N ARG A 20 29.85 3.07 12.05
CA ARG A 20 29.86 2.27 10.80
C ARG A 20 29.42 0.83 11.03
N VAL A 21 29.74 0.25 12.20
CA VAL A 21 29.28 -1.09 12.56
C VAL A 21 27.78 -1.09 12.83
N ALA A 22 27.29 -0.10 13.58
CA ALA A 22 25.85 0.06 13.84
C ALA A 22 25.06 0.31 12.55
N LEU A 23 25.59 1.12 11.62
CA LEU A 23 24.95 1.35 10.32
C LEU A 23 24.88 0.07 9.49
N ARG A 24 25.96 -0.70 9.40
CA ARG A 24 25.97 -2.00 8.69
C ARG A 24 25.00 -3.00 9.30
N ALA A 25 24.95 -3.07 10.64
CA ALA A 25 23.99 -3.93 11.33
C ALA A 25 22.54 -3.51 11.05
N ALA A 26 22.25 -2.21 11.01
CA ALA A 26 20.93 -1.68 10.65
C ALA A 26 20.58 -1.95 9.18
N GLU A 27 21.52 -1.82 8.25
CA GLU A 27 21.33 -2.14 6.83
C GLU A 27 21.08 -3.64 6.62
N GLN A 28 21.77 -4.50 7.36
CA GLN A 28 21.58 -5.96 7.32
C GLN A 28 20.25 -6.40 7.96
N ALA A 29 19.84 -5.75 9.05
CA ALA A 29 18.51 -5.93 9.63
C ALA A 29 17.40 -5.42 8.70
N ARG A 30 17.66 -4.35 7.95
CA ARG A 30 16.71 -3.82 6.97
C ARG A 30 16.57 -4.75 5.76
N SER A 31 17.67 -5.26 5.21
CA SER A 31 17.64 -6.14 4.03
C SER A 31 16.96 -7.49 4.31
N SER A 32 17.05 -7.99 5.54
CA SER A 32 16.33 -9.20 5.98
C SER A 32 14.82 -8.98 6.16
N ILE A 33 14.37 -7.74 6.36
CA ILE A 33 12.95 -7.38 6.42
C ILE A 33 12.38 -7.11 5.03
N GLU A 34 13.16 -6.53 4.11
CA GLU A 34 12.74 -6.25 2.73
C GLU A 34 12.41 -7.53 1.93
N THR A 35 12.82 -8.71 2.42
CA THR A 35 12.57 -10.01 1.79
C THR A 35 11.24 -10.65 2.18
N ILE A 36 10.43 -10.05 3.06
CA ILE A 36 9.16 -10.66 3.45
C ILE A 36 8.16 -10.59 2.29
N PRO A 37 7.73 -11.74 1.72
CA PRO A 37 6.84 -11.74 0.57
C PRO A 37 5.44 -11.25 0.97
N VAL A 38 4.87 -10.38 0.13
CA VAL A 38 3.51 -9.89 0.33
C VAL A 38 2.52 -11.07 0.31
N PRO A 39 1.62 -11.20 1.30
CA PRO A 39 0.65 -12.28 1.35
C PRO A 39 -0.22 -12.35 0.09
N GLY A 40 -0.48 -13.57 -0.38
CA GLY A 40 -1.24 -13.80 -1.62
C GLY A 40 -2.67 -13.25 -1.63
N TRP A 41 -3.27 -13.02 -0.45
CA TRP A 41 -4.61 -12.45 -0.27
C TRP A 41 -4.67 -10.93 -0.41
N TYR A 42 -3.54 -10.23 -0.26
CA TYR A 42 -3.52 -8.77 -0.20
C TYR A 42 -3.99 -8.13 -1.51
N PHE A 43 -3.41 -8.56 -2.64
CA PHE A 43 -3.78 -8.02 -3.96
C PHE A 43 -5.23 -8.34 -4.37
N PRO A 44 -5.75 -9.57 -4.19
CA PRO A 44 -7.18 -9.83 -4.40
C PRO A 44 -8.11 -8.95 -3.57
N ALA A 45 -7.81 -8.76 -2.28
CA ALA A 45 -8.61 -7.91 -1.40
C ALA A 45 -8.56 -6.44 -1.83
N LEU A 46 -7.38 -5.95 -2.22
CA LEU A 46 -7.22 -4.59 -2.73
C LEU A 46 -7.93 -4.39 -4.08
N ALA A 47 -7.86 -5.38 -4.98
CA ALA A 47 -8.57 -5.35 -6.26
C ALA A 47 -10.09 -5.28 -6.05
N LEU A 48 -10.62 -6.03 -5.09
CA LEU A 48 -12.03 -5.98 -4.72
C LEU A 48 -12.43 -4.59 -4.20
N LEU A 49 -11.62 -3.97 -3.32
CA LEU A 49 -11.89 -2.62 -2.81
C LEU A 49 -11.91 -1.56 -3.92
N VAL A 50 -10.98 -1.66 -4.88
CA VAL A 50 -10.96 -0.76 -6.06
C VAL A 50 -12.20 -0.97 -6.93
N ALA A 51 -12.61 -2.21 -7.16
CA ALA A 51 -13.84 -2.49 -7.89
C ALA A 51 -15.08 -1.94 -7.17
N VAL A 52 -15.17 -2.10 -5.84
CA VAL A 52 -16.25 -1.54 -5.03
C VAL A 52 -16.29 -0.01 -5.10
N LEU A 53 -15.14 0.66 -5.09
CA LEU A 53 -15.06 2.13 -5.25
C LEU A 53 -15.62 2.59 -6.59
N ALA A 54 -15.26 1.91 -7.68
CA ALA A 54 -15.74 2.26 -9.02
C ALA A 54 -17.24 1.95 -9.17
N LEU A 55 -17.69 0.76 -8.77
CA LEU A 55 -19.10 0.37 -8.84
C LEU A 55 -19.99 1.18 -7.92
N GLY A 56 -19.45 1.68 -6.80
CA GLY A 56 -20.16 2.56 -5.89
C GLY A 56 -20.63 3.87 -6.55
N GLN A 57 -19.99 4.31 -7.64
CA GLN A 57 -20.42 5.49 -8.39
C GLN A 57 -21.72 5.29 -9.17
N LEU A 58 -22.15 4.04 -9.36
CA LEU A 58 -23.45 3.72 -9.97
C LEU A 58 -24.62 3.87 -8.99
N LEU A 59 -24.33 4.08 -7.70
CA LEU A 59 -25.37 4.25 -6.70
C LEU A 59 -25.94 5.68 -6.76
N PRO A 60 -27.24 5.85 -6.50
CA PRO A 60 -27.84 7.17 -6.41
C PRO A 60 -27.60 7.82 -5.04
N GLY A 61 -27.37 9.14 -5.06
CA GLY A 61 -27.43 10.01 -3.89
C GLY A 61 -26.42 9.66 -2.78
N PRO A 62 -26.83 9.63 -1.50
CA PRO A 62 -25.90 9.50 -0.37
C PRO A 62 -25.24 8.11 -0.29
N ALA A 63 -25.80 7.09 -0.95
CA ALA A 63 -25.24 5.74 -0.96
C ALA A 63 -23.81 5.70 -1.55
N THR A 64 -23.52 6.53 -2.56
CA THR A 64 -22.19 6.67 -3.15
C THR A 64 -21.16 7.15 -2.14
N VAL A 65 -21.52 8.15 -1.33
CA VAL A 65 -20.65 8.69 -0.28
C VAL A 65 -20.38 7.64 0.78
N VAL A 66 -21.41 6.93 1.22
CA VAL A 66 -21.27 5.85 2.21
C VAL A 66 -20.36 4.74 1.71
N VAL A 67 -20.57 4.24 0.49
CA VAL A 67 -19.72 3.19 -0.10
C VAL A 67 -18.29 3.66 -0.27
N THR A 68 -18.08 4.92 -0.69
CA THR A 68 -16.73 5.50 -0.81
C THR A 68 -16.03 5.53 0.54
N LEU A 69 -16.69 6.00 1.59
CA LEU A 69 -16.13 6.04 2.95
C LEU A 69 -15.83 4.63 3.48
N VAL A 70 -16.74 3.68 3.29
CA VAL A 70 -16.55 2.28 3.69
C VAL A 70 -15.38 1.66 2.95
N ALA A 71 -15.23 1.90 1.66
CA ALA A 71 -14.12 1.35 0.89
C ALA A 71 -12.78 2.00 1.29
N LEU A 72 -12.74 3.31 1.53
CA LEU A 72 -11.54 3.99 2.06
C LEU A 72 -11.14 3.46 3.44
N ALA A 73 -12.12 3.29 4.34
CA ALA A 73 -11.89 2.65 5.64
C ALA A 73 -11.41 1.19 5.47
N GLY A 74 -11.96 0.48 4.48
CA GLY A 74 -11.54 -0.87 4.08
C GLY A 74 -10.08 -0.92 3.63
N VAL A 75 -9.60 0.06 2.85
CA VAL A 75 -8.18 0.16 2.47
C VAL A 75 -7.31 0.38 3.71
N GLY A 76 -7.69 1.30 4.60
CA GLY A 76 -6.98 1.52 5.86
C GLY A 76 -6.95 0.27 6.75
N GLY A 77 -8.07 -0.43 6.85
CA GLY A 77 -8.20 -1.71 7.56
C GLY A 77 -7.33 -2.80 6.94
N LEU A 78 -7.29 -2.90 5.61
CA LEU A 78 -6.47 -3.87 4.89
C LEU A 78 -4.97 -3.64 5.17
N VAL A 79 -4.53 -2.39 5.14
CA VAL A 79 -3.15 -2.01 5.49
C VAL A 79 -2.87 -2.33 6.96
N ARG A 80 -3.81 -2.06 7.87
CA ARG A 80 -3.66 -2.41 9.30
C ARG A 80 -3.53 -3.91 9.51
N VAL A 81 -4.38 -4.72 8.86
CA VAL A 81 -4.31 -6.19 8.93
C VAL A 81 -2.99 -6.70 8.36
N TYR A 82 -2.53 -6.12 7.25
CA TYR A 82 -1.22 -6.44 6.67
C TYR A 82 -0.09 -6.16 7.66
N VAL A 83 -0.03 -4.94 8.22
CA VAL A 83 1.00 -4.55 9.19
C VAL A 83 0.96 -5.43 10.44
N ASN A 84 -0.24 -5.73 10.97
CA ASN A 84 -0.39 -6.57 12.15
C ASN A 84 0.03 -8.02 11.90
N LYS A 85 -0.21 -8.57 10.69
CA LYS A 85 0.18 -9.94 10.34
C LYS A 85 1.67 -10.08 9.98
N VAL A 86 2.24 -9.08 9.32
CA VAL A 86 3.63 -9.10 8.86
C VAL A 86 4.58 -8.58 9.94
N GLY A 87 4.08 -7.87 10.95
CA GLY A 87 4.87 -7.34 12.08
C GLY A 87 5.76 -6.15 11.72
N VAL A 88 5.88 -5.82 10.43
CA VAL A 88 6.70 -4.72 9.95
C VAL A 88 5.90 -3.85 8.98
N ARG A 89 6.03 -2.53 9.14
CA ARG A 89 5.53 -1.55 8.18
C ARG A 89 6.49 -1.57 7.00
N ALA A 90 6.06 -2.12 5.86
CA ALA A 90 6.85 -2.07 4.64
C ALA A 90 7.11 -0.60 4.28
N GLN A 91 8.33 -0.12 4.52
CA GLN A 91 8.77 1.15 3.96
C GLN A 91 9.00 0.91 2.48
N LEU A 92 8.15 1.49 1.62
CA LEU A 92 8.41 1.50 0.19
C LEU A 92 9.74 2.21 -0.06
N GLY A 93 10.77 1.44 -0.39
CA GLY A 93 12.04 1.99 -0.85
C GLY A 93 11.90 2.69 -2.20
N ARG A 94 12.91 3.47 -2.60
CA ARG A 94 12.96 4.11 -3.93
C ARG A 94 12.84 3.11 -5.10
N ALA A 95 13.31 1.86 -4.91
CA ALA A 95 13.21 0.80 -5.91
C ALA A 95 11.76 0.29 -6.08
N ASP A 96 10.97 0.26 -5.00
CA ASP A 96 9.55 -0.17 -5.03
C ASP A 96 8.63 0.90 -5.60
N ALA A 97 8.98 2.18 -5.44
CA ALA A 97 8.20 3.29 -5.99
C ALA A 97 7.97 3.13 -7.51
N ARG A 98 8.97 2.69 -8.28
CA ARG A 98 8.82 2.45 -9.74
C ARG A 98 7.85 1.32 -10.07
N LEU A 99 7.61 0.40 -9.14
CA LEU A 99 6.71 -0.73 -9.34
C LEU A 99 5.28 -0.42 -8.86
N VAL A 100 5.14 0.52 -7.90
CA VAL A 100 3.86 0.92 -7.31
C VAL A 100 3.25 2.14 -8.00
N TRP A 101 4.05 3.11 -8.44
CA TRP A 101 3.53 4.32 -9.07
C TRP A 101 2.80 4.07 -10.40
N PRO A 102 3.34 3.31 -11.37
CA PRO A 102 2.63 3.08 -12.63
C PRO A 102 1.23 2.47 -12.48
N PRO A 103 1.00 1.39 -11.69
CA PRO A 103 -0.34 0.87 -11.50
C PRO A 103 -1.23 1.83 -10.72
N THR A 104 -0.69 2.55 -9.73
CA THR A 104 -1.44 3.58 -8.99
C THR A 104 -1.95 4.68 -9.92
N ILE A 105 -1.06 5.23 -10.75
CA ILE A 105 -1.40 6.24 -11.76
C ILE A 105 -2.41 5.67 -12.76
N GLY A 106 -2.22 4.43 -13.22
CA GLY A 106 -3.14 3.77 -14.12
C GLY A 106 -4.55 3.66 -13.55
N ILE A 107 -4.70 3.31 -12.26
CA ILE A 107 -6.00 3.28 -11.57
C ILE A 107 -6.60 4.69 -11.54
N PHE A 108 -5.86 5.70 -11.10
CA PHE A 108 -6.37 7.07 -11.04
C PHE A 108 -6.79 7.62 -12.41
N LEU A 109 -5.99 7.37 -13.45
CA LEU A 109 -6.34 7.74 -14.83
C LEU A 109 -7.61 7.03 -15.31
N THR A 110 -7.78 5.76 -14.95
CA THR A 110 -9.00 5.00 -15.29
C THR A 110 -10.24 5.61 -14.63
N PHE A 111 -10.15 5.98 -13.35
CA PHE A 111 -11.24 6.64 -12.63
C PHE A 111 -11.53 8.03 -13.18
N ALA A 112 -10.48 8.82 -13.49
CA ALA A 112 -10.64 10.13 -14.08
C ALA A 112 -11.31 10.06 -15.46
N ALA A 113 -10.92 9.10 -16.31
CA ALA A 113 -11.53 8.88 -17.61
C ALA A 113 -13.02 8.51 -17.47
N ALA A 114 -13.37 7.59 -16.57
CA ALA A 114 -14.76 7.22 -16.32
C ALA A 114 -15.58 8.42 -15.82
N ALA A 115 -15.04 9.21 -14.88
CA ALA A 115 -15.69 10.41 -14.39
C ALA A 115 -15.93 11.46 -15.49
N VAL A 116 -14.94 11.70 -16.36
CA VAL A 116 -15.08 12.61 -17.50
C VAL A 116 -16.16 12.11 -18.45
N LEU A 117 -16.18 10.82 -18.76
CA LEU A 117 -17.17 10.23 -19.68
C LEU A 117 -18.58 10.27 -19.11
N ASP A 118 -18.73 10.06 -17.81
CA ASP A 118 -20.00 10.15 -17.10
C ASP A 118 -20.51 11.60 -17.05
N VAL A 119 -19.68 12.54 -16.63
CA VAL A 119 -20.07 13.96 -16.51
C VAL A 119 -20.33 14.59 -17.88
N ALA A 120 -19.50 14.31 -18.89
CA ALA A 120 -19.61 14.95 -20.20
C ALA A 120 -20.65 14.31 -21.11
N TYR A 121 -20.90 12.99 -20.99
CA TYR A 121 -21.74 12.24 -21.93
C TYR A 121 -22.84 11.41 -21.25
N GLY A 122 -22.95 11.40 -19.92
CA GLY A 122 -23.92 10.60 -19.17
C GLY A 122 -23.68 9.09 -19.25
N GLN A 123 -22.46 8.66 -19.61
CA GLN A 123 -22.15 7.26 -19.89
C GLN A 123 -21.67 6.52 -18.63
N THR A 124 -22.61 6.23 -17.73
CA THR A 124 -22.33 5.60 -16.42
C THR A 124 -21.70 4.20 -16.52
N TYR A 125 -21.90 3.46 -17.62
CA TYR A 125 -21.34 2.12 -17.81
C TYR A 125 -19.79 2.09 -17.81
N TRP A 126 -19.13 3.23 -18.05
CA TRP A 126 -17.67 3.33 -17.93
C TRP A 126 -17.16 3.09 -16.51
N TRP A 127 -17.99 3.25 -15.48
CA TRP A 127 -17.64 2.84 -14.12
C TRP A 127 -17.46 1.32 -13.97
N VAL A 128 -18.22 0.52 -14.73
CA VAL A 128 -18.03 -0.95 -14.77
C VAL A 128 -16.71 -1.29 -15.45
N ALA A 129 -16.39 -0.61 -16.56
CA ALA A 129 -15.10 -0.77 -17.22
C ALA A 129 -13.95 -0.35 -16.30
N ALA A 130 -14.09 0.75 -15.56
CA ALA A 130 -13.10 1.21 -14.61
C ALA A 130 -12.88 0.21 -13.46
N ALA A 131 -13.95 -0.40 -12.95
CA ALA A 131 -13.87 -1.46 -11.95
C ALA A 131 -13.06 -2.66 -12.47
N ALA A 132 -13.37 -3.14 -13.68
CA ALA A 132 -12.69 -4.27 -14.29
C ALA A 132 -11.21 -3.98 -14.58
N ILE A 133 -10.91 -2.82 -15.18
CA ILE A 133 -9.55 -2.39 -15.50
C ILE A 133 -8.73 -2.20 -14.21
N GLY A 134 -9.27 -1.50 -13.21
CA GLY A 134 -8.60 -1.29 -11.93
C GLY A 134 -8.28 -2.60 -11.21
N ALA A 135 -9.25 -3.53 -11.15
CA ALA A 135 -9.04 -4.86 -10.57
C ALA A 135 -7.97 -5.65 -11.34
N LEU A 136 -7.98 -5.60 -12.67
CA LEU A 136 -6.98 -6.27 -13.51
C LEU A 136 -5.58 -5.68 -13.30
N ILE A 137 -5.44 -4.36 -13.21
CA ILE A 137 -4.17 -3.69 -12.92
C ILE A 137 -3.60 -4.21 -11.59
N ILE A 138 -4.42 -4.25 -10.52
CA ILE A 138 -3.96 -4.74 -9.22
C ILE A 138 -3.61 -6.23 -9.25
N ALA A 139 -4.43 -7.05 -9.90
CA ALA A 139 -4.16 -8.48 -10.03
C ALA A 139 -2.86 -8.76 -10.81
N ALA A 140 -2.65 -8.04 -11.92
CA ALA A 140 -1.45 -8.13 -12.73
C ALA A 140 -0.21 -7.66 -11.95
N SER A 141 -0.30 -6.52 -11.24
CA SER A 141 0.76 -6.05 -10.35
C SER A 141 1.08 -7.11 -9.30
N GLY A 142 0.08 -7.67 -8.62
CA GLY A 142 0.30 -8.73 -7.62
C GLY A 142 0.96 -9.99 -8.20
N ALA A 143 0.62 -10.36 -9.44
CA ALA A 143 1.31 -11.45 -10.14
C ALA A 143 2.78 -11.10 -10.47
N LEU A 144 3.06 -9.87 -10.91
CA LEU A 144 4.41 -9.37 -11.18
C LEU A 144 5.28 -9.32 -9.91
N PHE A 145 4.74 -8.81 -8.80
CA PHE A 145 5.41 -8.81 -7.49
C PHE A 145 5.78 -10.22 -7.05
N ARG A 146 4.83 -11.17 -7.12
CA ARG A 146 5.08 -12.58 -6.77
C ARG A 146 6.11 -13.24 -7.69
N ARG A 147 6.09 -12.94 -8.99
CA ARG A 147 7.08 -13.46 -9.94
C ARG A 147 8.49 -12.94 -9.67
N ARG A 148 8.64 -11.67 -9.27
CA ARG A 148 9.95 -11.11 -8.88
C ARG A 148 10.45 -11.72 -7.59
N ALA A 149 9.60 -11.84 -6.57
CA ALA A 149 9.98 -12.46 -5.30
C ALA A 149 10.49 -13.91 -5.49
N ARG A 150 9.88 -14.69 -6.41
CA ARG A 150 10.32 -16.06 -6.73
C ARG A 150 11.63 -16.15 -7.53
N ARG A 151 12.07 -15.07 -8.20
CA ARG A 151 13.34 -15.06 -8.96
C ARG A 151 14.53 -14.61 -8.11
N SER A 152 14.27 -14.00 -6.96
CA SER A 152 15.28 -13.48 -6.05
C SER A 152 15.52 -14.36 -4.82
N ALA A 153 14.72 -15.42 -4.66
CA ALA A 153 14.89 -16.49 -3.68
C ALA A 153 15.57 -17.69 -4.35
#